data_AF-A0A3P3TAV1-F1
#
_entry.id   AF-A0A3P3TAV1-F1
#
_cell.length_a   1.000
_cell.length_b   1.000
_cell.length_c   1.000
_cell.angle_alpha   90.00
_cell.angle_beta   90.00
_cell.angle_gamma   90.00
#
_symmetry.space_group_name_H-M   'P 1'
#
loop_
_entity.id
_entity.type
_entity.pdbx_description
1 polymer ?
#
loop_
_entity_poly.entity_id
_entity_poly.type
_entity_poly.pdbx_seq_one_letter_code
_entity_poly.pdbx_strand_id
1 'polypeptide(L)'
;MRYKIVRGSKIYVGHRRKVQLKEQIEVLRRDLHELAEKFGIMSPIVLKKSEELDKVLNKYNLLVVKGILKTEIVRRTQKLTAGDAKN
;
A
#
# COMPACT_ATOMS: atom_id res chain seq x y z
N MET A 1 -7.18 5.06 -33.90
CA MET A 1 -5.87 4.57 -33.45
C MET A 1 -6.09 3.46 -32.42
N ARG A 2 -5.58 2.24 -32.67
CA ARG A 2 -5.72 1.08 -31.80
C ARG A 2 -4.40 0.84 -31.06
N TYR A 3 -4.38 1.03 -29.75
CA TYR A 3 -3.19 0.70 -28.94
C TYR A 3 -3.18 -0.82 -28.68
N LYS A 4 -2.25 -1.53 -29.33
CA LYS A 4 -1.89 -2.91 -28.99
C LYS A 4 -0.99 -2.86 -27.75
N ILE A 5 -1.46 -3.38 -26.62
CA ILE A 5 -0.61 -3.72 -25.48
C ILE A 5 -0.50 -5.23 -25.45
N VAL A 6 0.58 -5.75 -26.01
CA VAL A 6 0.99 -7.15 -25.84
C VAL A 6 2.40 -7.15 -25.29
N ARG A 7 2.53 -7.30 -23.97
CA ARG A 7 3.74 -7.80 -23.28
C ARG A 7 3.41 -8.05 -21.81
N GLY A 8 3.35 -9.34 -21.45
CA GLY A 8 3.72 -9.87 -20.13
C GLY A 8 2.85 -9.44 -18.94
N SER A 9 1.73 -10.14 -18.74
CA SER A 9 0.77 -10.00 -17.63
C SER A 9 1.30 -10.29 -16.21
N LYS A 10 2.60 -10.12 -15.92
CA LYS A 10 3.20 -10.55 -14.64
C LYS A 10 3.62 -9.42 -13.68
N ILE A 11 3.50 -8.14 -14.04
CA ILE A 11 4.01 -7.02 -13.21
C ILE A 11 2.90 -6.07 -12.67
N TYR A 12 1.67 -6.13 -13.17
CA TYR A 12 0.65 -5.10 -12.88
C TYR A 12 -0.23 -5.31 -11.63
N VAL A 13 -0.11 -6.42 -10.90
CA VAL A 13 -1.06 -6.73 -9.81
C VAL A 13 -0.65 -6.09 -8.47
N GLY A 14 0.64 -5.79 -8.29
CA GLY A 14 1.16 -5.16 -7.06
C GLY A 14 0.89 -3.65 -7.00
N HIS A 15 1.09 -2.95 -8.11
CA HIS A 15 0.88 -1.49 -8.20
C HIS A 15 -0.60 -1.11 -8.09
N ARG A 16 -1.52 -1.82 -8.76
CA ARG A 16 -2.97 -1.52 -8.65
C ARG A 16 -3.50 -1.62 -7.23
N ARG A 17 -3.11 -2.65 -6.47
CA ARG A 17 -3.57 -2.84 -5.08
C ARG A 17 -3.12 -1.73 -4.15
N LYS A 18 -1.89 -1.24 -4.31
CA LYS A 18 -1.36 -0.12 -3.52
C LYS A 18 -2.10 1.18 -3.83
N VAL A 19 -2.40 1.45 -5.10
CA VAL A 19 -3.16 2.63 -5.54
C VAL A 19 -4.59 2.57 -4.98
N GLN A 20 -5.27 1.43 -5.12
CA GLN A 20 -6.63 1.23 -4.59
C GLN A 20 -6.72 1.44 -3.08
N LEU A 21 -5.75 0.91 -2.31
CA LEU A 21 -5.72 1.13 -0.85
C LEU A 21 -5.49 2.59 -0.50
N LYS A 22 -4.66 3.32 -1.26
CA LYS A 22 -4.43 4.74 -1.06
C LYS A 22 -5.71 5.55 -1.32
N GLU A 23 -6.45 5.26 -2.39
CA GLU A 23 -7.74 5.89 -2.68
C GLU A 23 -8.77 5.61 -1.57
N GLN A 24 -8.83 4.36 -1.09
CA GLN A 24 -9.72 3.99 0.02
C GLN A 24 -9.38 4.74 1.32
N ILE A 25 -8.08 4.91 1.63
CA ILE A 25 -7.63 5.71 2.77
C ILE A 25 -8.14 7.15 2.66
N GLU A 26 -8.02 7.77 1.49
CA GLU A 26 -8.46 9.16 1.28
C GLU A 26 -9.98 9.33 1.40
N VAL A 27 -10.76 8.37 0.90
CA VAL A 27 -12.21 8.37 1.08
C VAL A 27 -12.57 8.25 2.57
N LEU A 28 -12.03 7.24 3.26
CA LEU A 28 -12.33 7.02 4.67
C LEU A 28 -11.88 8.20 5.56
N ARG A 29 -10.76 8.85 5.22
CA ARG A 29 -10.27 10.03 5.94
C ARG A 29 -11.24 11.20 5.80
N ARG A 30 -11.74 11.47 4.59
CA ARG A 30 -12.74 12.53 4.37
C ARG A 30 -14.04 12.23 5.12
N ASP A 31 -14.56 11.02 4.99
CA ASP A 31 -15.77 10.62 5.69
C ASP A 31 -15.61 10.77 7.22
N LEU A 32 -14.45 10.39 7.77
CA LEU A 32 -14.17 10.50 9.20
C LEU A 32 -14.19 11.95 9.66
N HIS A 33 -13.58 12.87 8.90
CA HIS A 33 -13.62 14.30 9.18
C HIS A 33 -15.04 14.84 9.15
N GLU A 34 -15.81 14.53 8.11
CA GLU A 34 -17.21 14.98 8.02
C GLU A 34 -18.07 14.45 9.17
N LEU A 35 -17.88 13.19 9.57
CA LEU A 35 -18.60 12.61 10.69
C LEU A 35 -18.17 13.24 12.02
N ALA A 36 -16.88 13.55 12.20
CA ALA A 36 -16.38 14.20 13.41
C ALA A 36 -16.91 15.62 13.55
N GLU A 37 -17.03 16.37 12.44
CA GLU A 37 -17.64 17.70 12.43
C GLU A 37 -19.15 17.65 12.74
N LYS A 38 -19.86 16.65 12.22
CA LYS A 38 -21.32 16.52 12.40
C LYS A 38 -21.74 15.96 13.76
N PHE A 39 -21.00 14.98 14.28
CA PHE A 39 -21.42 14.19 15.44
C PHE A 39 -20.45 14.29 16.64
N GLY A 40 -19.30 14.93 16.46
CA GLY A 40 -18.24 15.00 17.47
C GLY A 40 -17.31 13.79 17.45
N ILE A 41 -16.06 14.00 17.86
CA ILE A 41 -14.96 13.02 17.76
C ILE A 41 -15.21 11.72 18.53
N MET A 42 -16.00 11.76 19.61
CA MET A 42 -16.30 10.59 20.46
C MET A 42 -17.57 9.85 20.04
N SER A 43 -18.23 10.28 18.96
CA SER A 43 -19.44 9.61 18.50
C SER A 43 -19.15 8.16 18.07
N PRO A 44 -19.99 7.18 18.42
CA PRO A 44 -19.80 5.79 18.03
C PRO A 44 -19.62 5.59 16.51
N ILE A 45 -20.26 6.43 15.69
CA ILE A 45 -20.12 6.37 14.22
C ILE A 45 -18.73 6.80 13.76
N VAL A 46 -18.13 7.80 14.42
CA VAL A 46 -16.78 8.29 14.15
C VAL A 46 -15.75 7.25 14.59
N LEU A 47 -15.93 6.68 15.78
CA LEU A 47 -15.04 5.62 16.29
C LEU A 47 -15.04 4.40 15.36
N LYS A 48 -16.22 3.93 14.94
CA LYS A 48 -16.34 2.82 13.99
C LYS A 48 -15.63 3.12 12.67
N LYS A 49 -15.79 4.33 12.15
CA LYS A 49 -15.13 4.75 10.90
C LYS A 49 -13.62 4.87 11.06
N SER A 50 -13.14 5.29 12.24
CA SER A 50 -11.71 5.33 12.58
C SER A 50 -11.11 3.92 12.56
N GLU A 51 -11.78 2.94 13.14
CA GLU A 51 -11.33 1.54 13.10
C GLU A 51 -11.27 0.97 11.67
N GLU A 52 -12.22 1.35 10.82
CA GLU A 52 -12.21 0.98 9.40
C GLU A 52 -11.01 1.59 8.68
N LEU A 53 -10.72 2.87 8.91
CA LEU A 53 -9.55 3.55 8.37
C LEU A 53 -8.24 2.88 8.82
N ASP A 54 -8.11 2.56 10.11
CA ASP A 54 -6.94 1.87 10.65
C ASP A 54 -6.70 0.49 10.01
N LYS A 55 -7.77 -0.27 9.75
CA LYS A 55 -7.66 -1.56 9.05
C LYS A 55 -7.08 -1.39 7.65
N VAL A 56 -7.47 -0.35 6.91
CA VAL A 56 -6.96 -0.10 5.55
C VAL A 56 -5.52 0.42 5.60
N LEU A 57 -5.19 1.31 6.53
CA LEU A 57 -3.83 1.80 6.78
C LEU A 57 -2.87 0.66 7.08
N ASN A 58 -3.27 -0.26 7.97
CA ASN A 58 -2.46 -1.43 8.30
C ASN A 58 -2.20 -2.32 7.09
N LYS A 59 -3.20 -2.56 6.23
CA LYS A 59 -3.03 -3.30 4.97
C LYS A 59 -2.05 -2.61 4.02
N TYR A 60 -2.16 -1.29 3.88
CA TYR A 60 -1.25 -0.51 3.05
C TYR A 60 0.19 -0.58 3.58
N ASN A 61 0.37 -0.38 4.89
CA ASN A 61 1.68 -0.45 5.55
C ASN A 61 2.35 -1.81 5.36
N LEU A 62 1.60 -2.91 5.51
CA LEU A 62 2.13 -4.26 5.26
C LEU A 62 2.62 -4.44 3.82
N LEU A 63 1.93 -3.85 2.83
CA LEU A 63 2.38 -3.91 1.43
C LEU A 63 3.65 -3.08 1.21
N VAL A 64 3.75 -1.91 1.84
CA VAL A 64 4.94 -1.06 1.77
C VAL A 64 6.15 -1.77 2.40
N VAL A 65 5.99 -2.28 3.62
CA VAL A 65 7.06 -2.98 4.35
C VAL A 65 7.51 -4.23 3.61
N LYS A 66 6.59 -5.06 3.10
CA LYS A 66 6.94 -6.22 2.27
C LYS A 66 7.70 -5.83 0.99
N GLY A 67 7.38 -4.68 0.41
CA GLY A 67 8.12 -4.12 -0.72
C GLY A 67 9.57 -3.80 -0.36
N ILE A 68 9.77 -3.07 0.75
CA ILE A 68 11.09 -2.67 1.24
C ILE A 68 11.95 -3.89 1.58
N LEU A 69 11.39 -4.86 2.30
CA LEU A 69 12.11 -6.09 2.69
C LEU A 69 12.57 -6.90 1.47
N LYS A 70 11.75 -7.00 0.42
CA LYS A 70 12.15 -7.66 -0.84
C LYS A 70 13.33 -6.93 -1.50
N THR A 71 13.32 -5.61 -1.52
CA THR A 71 14.41 -4.83 -2.13
C THR A 71 15.72 -5.01 -1.37
N GLU A 72 15.67 -5.03 -0.04
CA GLU A 72 16.86 -5.19 0.81
C GLU A 72 17.46 -6.59 0.71
N ILE A 73 16.64 -7.64 0.68
CA ILE A 73 17.11 -9.02 0.47
C ILE A 73 17.83 -9.15 -0.88
N VAL A 74 17.25 -8.62 -1.96
CA VAL A 74 17.86 -8.66 -3.31
C VAL A 74 19.21 -7.92 -3.34
N ARG A 75 19.32 -6.77 -2.66
CA ARG A 75 20.59 -6.03 -2.57
C ARG A 75 21.66 -6.80 -1.81
N ARG A 76 21.29 -7.51 -0.74
CA ARG A 76 22.24 -8.31 0.06
C ARG A 76 22.73 -9.54 -0.69
N THR A 77 21.84 -10.25 -1.39
CA THR A 77 22.24 -11.42 -2.18
C THR A 77 23.17 -11.06 -3.33
N GLN A 78 22.95 -9.93 -4.02
CA GLN A 78 23.83 -9.46 -5.09
C GLN A 78 25.24 -9.07 -4.60
N LYS A 79 25.35 -8.51 -3.37
CA LYS A 79 26.65 -8.17 -2.78
C LYS A 79 27.48 -9.41 -2.41
N LEU A 80 26.84 -10.48 -1.97
CA LEU A 80 27.52 -11.73 -1.64
C LEU A 80 28.06 -12.43 -2.90
N THR A 81 27.25 -12.51 -3.97
CA THR A 81 27.69 -13.12 -5.25
C THR A 81 28.79 -12.37 -5.99
N ALA A 82 28.98 -11.07 -5.71
CA ALA A 82 30.03 -10.26 -6.33
C ALA A 82 31.38 -10.35 -5.61
N GLY A 83 31.40 -10.85 -4.36
CA GLY A 83 32.62 -11.03 -3.57
C GLY A 83 33.40 -12.31 -3.93
N ASP A 84 32.70 -13.34 -4.39
CA ASP A 84 33.31 -14.67 -4.67
C ASP A 84 33.95 -14.78 -6.07
N ALA A 85 33.76 -13.79 -6.95
CA ALA A 85 34.31 -13.80 -8.31
C ALA A 85 35.70 -13.14 -8.45
N LYS A 86 36.32 -12.77 -7.31
CA LYS A 86 37.68 -12.22 -7.26
C LYS A 86 38.55 -13.05 -6.31
N ASN A 87 38.73 -14.33 -6.62
CA ASN A 87 39.85 -15.12 -6.12
C ASN A 87 40.23 -16.20 -7.13
#